data_AF-A0A918ZIK4-F1
#
_entry.id   AF-A0A918ZIK4-F1
#
_cell.length_a   1.000
_cell.length_b   1.000
_cell.length_c   1.000
_cell.angle_alpha   90.00
_cell.angle_beta   90.00
_cell.angle_gamma   90.00
#
_symmetry.space_group_name_H-M   'P 1'
#
loop_
_entity.id
_entity.type
_entity.pdbx_description
1 polymer ?
#
loop_
_entity_poly.entity_id
_entity_poly.type
_entity_poly.pdbx_seq_one_letter_code
_entity_poly.pdbx_strand_id
1 'polypeptide(L)'
;MQMVEWTGRFAYKQVADDLRRRIAAGEFAETGQLPSLGQLQKTYDVTVTVARAAINQLKTDGLAVSHQGKGAFLTPGAGRAAQTADPAGALAELREEVERLRSEVGELRQRVATLEGS
;
A
#
# COMPACT_ATOMS: atom_id res chain seq x y z
N MET A 1 18.40 8.26 -6.11
CA MET A 1 17.59 7.64 -7.18
C MET A 1 17.93 6.16 -7.17
N GLN A 2 17.19 5.34 -6.41
CA GLN A 2 17.46 3.91 -6.34
C GLN A 2 16.86 3.22 -7.55
N MET A 3 17.72 2.63 -8.37
CA MET A 3 17.37 1.76 -9.48
C MET A 3 17.06 0.39 -8.88
N VAL A 4 15.79 0.14 -8.56
CA VAL A 4 15.36 -1.18 -8.08
C VAL A 4 15.31 -2.09 -9.31
N GLU A 5 16.18 -3.09 -9.41
CA GLU A 5 16.10 -4.08 -10.50
C GLU A 5 14.87 -4.96 -10.30
N TRP A 6 13.78 -4.61 -10.98
CA TRP A 6 12.53 -5.39 -11.00
C TRP A 6 12.72 -6.67 -11.83
N THR A 7 13.39 -7.69 -11.27
CA THR A 7 13.47 -9.01 -11.90
C THR A 7 12.08 -9.65 -11.93
N GLY A 8 11.58 -10.01 -13.12
CA GLY A 8 10.14 -10.18 -13.40
C GLY A 8 9.31 -11.11 -12.49
N ARG A 9 9.92 -12.09 -11.78
CA ARG A 9 9.21 -12.93 -10.79
C ARG A 9 9.01 -12.27 -9.43
N PHE A 10 9.92 -11.38 -9.03
CA PHE A 10 9.77 -10.62 -7.79
C PHE A 10 9.03 -9.30 -8.02
N ALA A 11 9.09 -8.78 -9.24
CA ALA A 11 8.47 -7.51 -9.60
C ALA A 11 6.96 -7.50 -9.34
N TYR A 12 6.23 -8.52 -9.78
CA TYR A 12 4.77 -8.54 -9.60
C TYR A 12 4.37 -8.73 -8.13
N LYS A 13 5.19 -9.44 -7.34
CA LYS A 13 4.95 -9.62 -5.91
C LYS A 13 5.08 -8.29 -5.17
N GLN A 14 6.15 -7.53 -5.44
CA GLN A 14 6.33 -6.20 -4.85
C GLN A 14 5.17 -5.25 -5.19
N VAL A 15 4.69 -5.26 -6.44
CA VAL A 15 3.50 -4.46 -6.82
C VAL A 15 2.24 -4.97 -6.10
N ALA A 16 2.04 -6.29 -5.97
CA ALA A 16 0.90 -6.84 -5.26
C ALA A 16 0.94 -6.51 -3.77
N ASP A 17 2.10 -6.63 -3.12
CA ASP A 17 2.32 -6.32 -1.71
C ASP A 17 2.01 -4.85 -1.43
N ASP A 18 2.50 -3.95 -2.29
CA ASP A 18 2.20 -2.52 -2.17
C ASP A 18 0.70 -2.23 -2.34
N LEU A 19 0.05 -2.84 -3.34
CA LEU A 19 -1.39 -2.72 -3.51
C LEU A 19 -2.17 -3.28 -2.32
N ARG A 20 -1.71 -4.35 -1.66
CA ARG A 20 -2.35 -4.85 -0.42
C ARG A 20 -2.31 -3.81 0.69
N ARG A 21 -1.18 -3.15 0.90
CA ARG A 21 -1.06 -2.07 1.88
C ARG A 21 -2.02 -0.93 1.59
N ARG A 22 -2.07 -0.47 0.33
CA ARG A 22 -3.00 0.58 -0.12
C ARG A 22 -4.47 0.19 0.05
N ILE A 23 -4.81 -1.08 -0.18
CA ILE A 23 -6.15 -1.63 0.10
C ILE A 23 -6.45 -1.64 1.61
N ALA A 24 -5.48 -2.07 2.43
CA ALA A 24 -5.61 -2.08 3.89
C ALA A 24 -5.81 -0.68 4.48
N ALA A 25 -5.12 0.32 3.91
CA ALA A 25 -5.24 1.74 4.22
C ALA A 25 -6.56 2.37 3.72
N GLY A 26 -7.36 1.65 2.93
CA GLY A 26 -8.65 2.12 2.45
C GLY A 26 -8.59 3.05 1.24
N GLU A 27 -7.45 3.15 0.56
CA GLU A 27 -7.23 4.12 -0.53
C GLU A 27 -8.21 3.93 -1.71
N PHE A 28 -8.66 2.69 -1.93
CA PHE A 28 -9.63 2.37 -2.99
C PHE A 28 -11.04 2.10 -2.46
N ALA A 29 -11.33 2.39 -1.19
CA ALA A 29 -12.61 2.06 -0.58
C ALA A 29 -13.78 2.87 -1.15
N GLU A 30 -13.57 4.14 -1.50
CA GLU A 30 -14.63 5.03 -2.00
C GLU A 30 -15.15 4.62 -3.39
N THR A 31 -14.24 4.27 -4.30
CA THR A 31 -14.60 3.86 -5.67
C THR A 31 -14.74 2.35 -5.80
N GLY A 32 -14.12 1.59 -4.90
CA GLY A 32 -13.96 0.15 -5.00
C GLY A 32 -13.11 -0.29 -6.20
N GLN A 33 -12.55 0.63 -6.99
CA GLN A 33 -11.91 0.33 -8.26
C GLN A 33 -10.40 0.37 -8.13
N LEU A 34 -9.73 -0.71 -8.56
CA LEU A 34 -8.28 -0.75 -8.63
C LEU A 34 -7.76 0.02 -9.85
N PRO A 35 -6.53 0.56 -9.77
CA PRO A 35 -5.89 1.19 -10.92
C PRO A 35 -5.83 0.25 -12.12
N SER A 36 -6.07 0.82 -13.31
CA SER A 36 -5.94 0.08 -14.56
C SER A 36 -4.50 -0.42 -14.76
N LEU A 37 -4.33 -1.46 -15.59
CA LEU A 37 -3.00 -1.97 -15.90
C LEU A 37 -2.06 -0.87 -16.42
N GLY A 38 -2.55 0.02 -17.28
CA GLY A 38 -1.75 1.14 -17.80
C GLY A 38 -1.36 2.18 -16.73
N GLN A 39 -2.20 2.40 -15.72
CA GLN A 39 -1.83 3.22 -14.56
C GLN A 39 -0.76 2.53 -13.73
N LEU A 40 -0.91 1.23 -13.45
CA LEU A 40 0.10 0.47 -12.70
C LEU A 40 1.45 0.45 -13.41
N GLN A 41 1.47 0.32 -14.73
CA GLN A 41 2.72 0.42 -15.50
C GLN A 41 3.41 1.76 -15.30
N LYS A 42 2.66 2.86 -15.35
CA LYS A 42 3.22 4.21 -15.18
C LYS A 42 3.67 4.48 -13.75
N THR A 43 2.91 4.01 -12.75
CA THR A 43 3.21 4.23 -11.33
C THR A 43 4.40 3.42 -10.86
N TYR A 44 4.51 2.16 -11.27
CA TYR A 44 5.54 1.23 -10.78
C TYR A 44 6.68 1.00 -11.79
N ASP A 45 6.65 1.63 -12.95
CA ASP A 45 7.59 1.42 -14.07
C ASP A 45 7.75 -0.06 -14.45
N VAL A 46 6.61 -0.75 -14.59
CA VAL A 46 6.56 -2.19 -14.87
C VAL A 46 5.92 -2.51 -16.23
N THR A 47 6.17 -3.72 -16.72
CA THR A 47 5.50 -4.22 -17.92
C THR A 47 4.01 -4.54 -17.64
N VAL A 48 3.16 -4.52 -18.68
CA VAL A 48 1.74 -4.95 -18.59
C VAL A 48 1.63 -6.34 -17.97
N THR A 49 2.56 -7.24 -18.28
CA THR A 49 2.57 -8.61 -17.77
C THR A 49 2.77 -8.64 -16.25
N VAL A 50 3.70 -7.83 -15.74
CA VAL A 50 3.94 -7.70 -14.30
C VAL A 50 2.74 -7.06 -13.59
N ALA A 51 2.20 -5.96 -14.13
CA ALA A 51 0.99 -5.33 -13.59
C ALA A 51 -0.20 -6.30 -13.56
N ARG A 52 -0.38 -7.08 -14.63
CA ARG A 52 -1.44 -8.09 -14.72
C ARG A 52 -1.23 -9.23 -13.73
N ALA A 53 0.01 -9.69 -13.56
CA ALA A 53 0.36 -10.71 -12.58
C ALA A 53 0.08 -10.23 -11.15
N ALA A 54 0.37 -8.97 -10.84
CA ALA A 54 0.06 -8.37 -9.54
C ALA A 54 -1.46 -8.32 -9.26
N ILE A 55 -2.25 -7.85 -10.23
CA ILE A 55 -3.72 -7.85 -10.12
C ILE A 55 -4.27 -9.28 -9.98
N ASN A 56 -3.71 -10.24 -10.72
CA ASN A 56 -4.10 -11.65 -10.59
C ASN A 56 -3.77 -12.21 -9.21
N GLN A 57 -2.64 -11.82 -8.61
CA GLN A 57 -2.31 -12.21 -7.25
C GLN A 57 -3.37 -11.71 -6.26
N LEU A 58 -3.76 -10.42 -6.33
CA LEU A 58 -4.82 -9.87 -5.47
C LEU A 58 -6.17 -10.60 -5.65
N LYS A 59 -6.46 -11.08 -6.86
CA LYS A 59 -7.64 -11.91 -7.12
C LYS A 59 -7.52 -13.29 -6.47
N THR A 60 -6.36 -13.92 -6.56
CA THR A 60 -6.06 -15.19 -5.88
C THR A 60 -6.19 -15.05 -4.36
N ASP A 61 -5.78 -13.91 -3.81
CA ASP A 61 -5.89 -13.60 -2.39
C ASP A 61 -7.33 -13.22 -1.97
N GLY A 62 -8.28 -13.22 -2.90
CA GLY A 62 -9.69 -12.88 -2.63
C GLY A 62 -9.95 -11.40 -2.35
N LEU A 63 -8.98 -10.52 -2.61
CA LEU A 63 -9.08 -9.07 -2.37
C LEU A 63 -9.70 -8.31 -3.54
N ALA A 64 -9.66 -8.90 -4.74
CA ALA A 64 -10.15 -8.27 -5.96
C ALA A 64 -10.92 -9.22 -6.87
N VAL A 65 -11.81 -8.66 -7.69
CA VAL A 65 -12.58 -9.34 -8.74
C VAL A 65 -12.52 -8.53 -10.04
N SER A 66 -12.50 -9.21 -11.19
CA SER A 66 -12.52 -8.53 -12.49
C SER A 66 -13.95 -8.36 -12.99
N HIS A 67 -14.31 -7.14 -13.35
CA HIS A 67 -15.53 -6.85 -14.11
C HIS A 67 -15.17 -6.65 -15.58
N GLN A 68 -15.80 -7.44 -16.46
CA GLN A 68 -15.54 -7.41 -17.88
C GLN A 68 -15.76 -6.00 -18.44
N GLY A 69 -14.75 -5.45 -19.13
CA GLY A 69 -14.79 -4.11 -19.71
C GLY A 69 -14.67 -2.93 -18.72
N LYS A 70 -14.63 -3.17 -17.40
CA LYS A 70 -14.60 -2.11 -16.38
C LYS A 70 -13.36 -2.13 -15.48
N GLY A 71 -12.55 -3.19 -15.53
CA GLY A 71 -11.32 -3.31 -14.75
C GLY A 71 -11.45 -4.22 -13.53
N ALA A 72 -10.57 -4.05 -12.55
CA ALA A 72 -10.59 -4.82 -11.30
C ALA A 72 -11.19 -3.99 -10.16
N PHE A 73 -11.99 -4.63 -9.32
CA PHE A 73 -12.68 -4.02 -8.20
C PHE A 73 -12.42 -4.80 -6.92
N LEU A 74 -12.47 -4.14 -5.77
CA LEU A 74 -12.34 -4.77 -4.46
C LEU A 74 -13.52 -5.69 -4.16
N THR A 75 -13.25 -6.77 -3.44
CA THR A 75 -14.29 -7.61 -2.85
C THR A 75 -14.90 -6.95 -1.61
N PRO A 76 -16.13 -7.30 -1.24
CA PRO A 76 -16.69 -6.89 0.04
C PRO A 76 -15.78 -7.32 1.20
N GLY A 77 -15.33 -6.37 2.01
CA GLY A 77 -14.41 -6.64 3.12
C GLY A 77 -12.94 -6.75 2.74
N ALA A 78 -12.55 -6.45 1.49
CA ALA A 78 -11.16 -6.51 1.04
C ALA A 78 -10.19 -5.72 1.93
N GLY A 79 -10.59 -4.55 2.44
CA GLY A 79 -9.75 -3.77 3.37
C GLY A 79 -9.44 -4.53 4.67
N ARG A 80 -10.47 -5.12 5.30
CA ARG A 80 -10.29 -5.93 6.51
C ARG A 80 -9.50 -7.21 6.22
N ALA A 81 -9.76 -7.85 5.08
CA ALA A 81 -9.03 -9.04 4.64
C ALA A 81 -7.54 -8.75 4.38
N ALA A 82 -7.23 -7.61 3.75
CA ALA A 82 -5.87 -7.17 3.51
C ALA A 82 -5.12 -6.89 4.83
N GLN A 83 -5.78 -6.25 5.80
CA GLN A 83 -5.22 -6.02 7.14
C GLN A 83 -4.89 -7.33 7.87
N THR A 84 -5.70 -8.38 7.71
CA THR A 84 -5.41 -9.70 8.29
C THR A 84 -4.35 -10.50 7.52
N ALA A 85 -4.18 -10.23 6.22
CA ALA A 85 -3.26 -10.97 5.36
C ALA A 85 -1.81 -10.45 5.45
N ASP A 86 -1.60 -9.20 5.88
CA ASP A 86 -0.27 -8.60 6.07
C ASP A 86 -0.07 -8.02 7.49
N PRO A 87 0.02 -8.89 8.52
CA PRO A 87 0.28 -8.45 9.89
C PRO A 87 1.68 -7.81 10.06
N ALA A 88 2.64 -8.14 9.20
CA ALA A 88 3.99 -7.58 9.26
C ALA A 88 4.03 -6.14 8.72
N GLY A 89 3.36 -5.86 7.61
CA GLY A 89 3.19 -4.51 7.07
C GLY A 89 2.41 -3.61 8.02
N ALA A 90 1.31 -4.09 8.59
CA ALA A 90 0.53 -3.35 9.59
C ALA A 90 1.37 -2.98 10.83
N LEU A 91 2.23 -3.89 11.29
CA LEU A 91 3.14 -3.62 12.40
C LEU A 91 4.25 -2.62 12.03
N ALA A 92 4.74 -2.67 10.78
CA ALA A 92 5.75 -1.73 10.29
C ALA A 92 5.20 -0.30 10.20
N GLU A 93 3.99 -0.13 9.64
CA GLU A 93 3.30 1.17 9.57
C GLU A 93 3.03 1.74 10.97
N LEU A 94 2.55 0.91 11.90
CA LEU A 94 2.33 1.35 13.28
C LEU A 94 3.63 1.78 13.97
N ARG A 95 4.75 1.09 13.71
CA ARG A 95 6.05 1.45 14.27
C ARG A 95 6.54 2.80 13.74
N GLU A 96 6.42 3.02 12.44
CA GLU A 96 6.75 4.30 11.82
C GLU A 96 5.90 5.42 12.41
N GLU A 97 4.61 5.16 12.63
CA GLU A 97 3.70 6.14 13.23
C GLU A 97 4.06 6.47 14.69
N VAL A 98 4.40 5.45 15.48
CA VAL A 98 4.86 5.64 16.86
C VAL A 98 6.15 6.46 16.91
N GLU A 99 7.08 6.26 16.00
CA GLU A 99 8.32 7.03 15.95
C GLU A 99 8.07 8.49 15.53
N ARG A 100 7.16 8.75 14.59
CA ARG A 100 6.71 10.11 14.26
C ARG A 100 6.14 10.84 15.48
N LEU A 101 5.18 10.21 16.17
CA LEU A 101 4.57 10.80 17.38
C LEU A 101 5.60 11.05 18.49
N ARG A 102 6.56 10.13 18.68
CA ARG A 102 7.64 10.31 19.65
C ARG A 102 8.54 11.50 19.32
N SER A 103 8.85 11.69 18.04
CA SER A 103 9.62 12.86 17.57
C SER A 103 8.88 14.15 17.87
N GLU A 104 7.59 14.24 17.50
CA GLU A 104 6.77 15.43 17.75
C GLU A 104 6.64 15.76 19.24
N VAL A 105 6.46 14.74 20.10
CA VAL A 105 6.42 14.94 21.56
C VAL A 105 7.78 15.42 22.09
N GLY A 106 8.89 14.93 21.54
CA GLY A 106 10.24 15.40 21.88
C GLY A 106 10.43 16.87 21.54
N GLU A 107 10.05 17.27 20.33
CA GLU A 107 10.12 18.66 19.87
C GLU A 107 9.25 19.60 20.71
N LEU A 108 8.02 19.18 21.03
CA LEU A 108 7.12 19.97 21.86
C LEU A 108 7.67 20.17 23.27
N ARG A 109 8.22 19.11 23.87
CA ARG A 109 8.87 19.20 25.20
C ARG A 109 10.05 20.16 25.19
N GLN A 110 10.88 20.13 24.14
CA GLN A 110 12.03 21.01 24.00
C GLN A 110 11.61 22.48 23.83
N ARG A 111 10.51 22.74 23.11
CA ARG A 111 9.93 24.08 22.96
C ARG A 111 9.39 24.63 24.28
N VAL A 112 8.70 23.79 25.07
CA VAL A 112 8.20 24.18 26.40
C VAL A 112 9.37 24.52 27.33
N ALA A 113 10.41 23.68 27.38
CA ALA A 113 11.59 23.95 28.20
C ALA A 113 12.32 25.26 27.84
N THR A 114 12.30 25.65 26.55
CA THR A 114 12.90 26.91 26.09
C THR A 114 12.07 28.13 26.54
N LEU A 115 10.74 28.01 26.53
CA LEU A 115 9.83 29.08 26.95
C LEU A 115 9.79 29.26 28.47
N GLU A 116 9.86 28.18 29.24
CA GLU A 116 9.87 28.22 30.71
C GLU A 116 11.21 28.72 31.29
N GLY A 117 12.28 28.72 30.51
CA GLY A 117 13.60 29.20 30.90
C GLY A 117 13.88 30.68 30.59
N SER A 118 12.93 31.40 29.97
CA SER A 118 13.00 32.84 29.64
C SER A 118 12.17 33.68 30.61
#